data_AF-A0A1W9Q8R7-F1
#
_entry.id   AF-A0A1W9Q8R7-F1
#
_cell.length_a   1.000
_cell.length_b   1.000
_cell.length_c   1.000
_cell.angle_alpha   90.00
_cell.angle_beta   90.00
_cell.angle_gamma   90.00
#
_symmetry.space_group_name_H-M   'P 1'
#
loop_
_entity.id
_entity.type
_entity.pdbx_description
1 polymer ?
#
loop_
_entity_poly.entity_id
_entity_poly.type
_entity_poly.pdbx_seq_one_letter_code
_entity_poly.pdbx_strand_id
1 'polypeptide(L)'
;PFRKKSLCAPCEHDLECKVGEYCVPQVFGGTTIGNFCTQTKEARVGAEGNCSAEGAPFADNKELTSVGGVTARFCVLATTTCPAYSHHRQQPEGCNAASQLDSACGAPEVNDGLCRQKDGETTFFCTYACLSDADCRIRGTQLTCNDSVEPAYCAI
;
A
#
# COMPACT_ATOMS: atom_id res chain seq x y z
N PRO A 1 24.90 6.90 -2.57
CA PRO A 1 23.43 6.99 -2.41
C PRO A 1 22.74 6.72 -3.76
N PHE A 2 22.22 5.50 -3.93
CA PHE A 2 21.55 5.11 -5.16
C PHE A 2 20.05 5.03 -4.89
N ARG A 3 19.27 5.82 -5.64
CA ARG A 3 17.80 5.81 -5.71
C ARG A 3 17.29 4.42 -6.10
N LYS A 4 17.17 3.52 -5.13
CA LYS A 4 16.89 2.09 -5.33
C LYS A 4 15.56 1.66 -4.72
N LYS A 5 15.12 2.33 -3.66
CA LYS A 5 13.87 2.00 -2.98
C LYS A 5 12.70 2.41 -3.87
N SER A 6 11.79 1.49 -4.10
CA SER A 6 10.56 1.72 -4.85
C SER A 6 9.41 2.06 -3.92
N LEU A 7 8.27 2.41 -4.52
CA LEU A 7 6.98 2.53 -3.87
C LEU A 7 6.76 1.63 -2.65
N CYS A 8 6.28 2.24 -1.56
CA CYS A 8 6.03 1.63 -0.25
C CYS A 8 7.22 1.00 0.47
N ALA A 9 8.44 1.12 -0.06
CA ALA A 9 9.63 0.82 0.73
C ALA A 9 9.84 1.90 1.80
N PRO A 10 10.20 1.52 3.05
CA PRO A 10 10.50 2.48 4.11
C PRO A 10 11.77 3.27 3.77
N CYS A 11 11.81 4.55 4.11
CA CYS A 11 12.91 5.45 3.76
C CYS A 11 13.21 6.46 4.87
N GLU A 12 14.42 7.02 4.87
CA GLU A 12 14.79 8.12 5.78
C GLU A 12 15.03 9.41 5.00
N HIS A 13 15.44 9.31 3.72
CA HIS A 13 15.71 10.45 2.85
C HIS A 13 15.11 10.29 1.45
N ASP A 14 14.75 11.40 0.83
CA ASP A 14 14.20 11.44 -0.54
C ASP A 14 15.13 10.79 -1.58
N LEU A 15 16.45 10.89 -1.38
CA LEU A 15 17.45 10.33 -2.28
C LEU A 15 17.54 8.79 -2.25
N GLU A 16 16.83 8.13 -1.34
CA GLU A 16 16.71 6.67 -1.34
C GLU A 16 15.67 6.18 -2.33
N CYS A 17 14.64 6.98 -2.58
CA CYS A 17 13.50 6.65 -3.43
C CYS A 17 13.82 6.80 -4.91
N LYS A 18 13.15 6.01 -5.76
CA LYS A 18 13.32 6.07 -7.21
C LYS A 18 12.96 7.46 -7.75
N VAL A 19 13.46 7.76 -8.95
CA VAL A 19 13.10 9.01 -9.65
C VAL A 19 11.58 9.10 -9.79
N GLY A 20 10.99 10.23 -9.41
CA GLY A 20 9.53 10.43 -9.40
C GLY A 20 8.87 10.10 -8.05
N GLU A 21 9.61 9.52 -7.11
CA GLU A 21 9.17 9.20 -5.76
C GLU A 21 9.96 10.02 -4.72
N TYR A 22 9.33 10.31 -3.59
CA TYR A 22 9.96 10.97 -2.44
C TYR A 22 9.67 10.21 -1.16
N CYS A 23 10.48 10.48 -0.14
CA CYS A 23 10.26 9.89 1.17
C CYS A 23 9.22 10.71 1.92
N VAL A 24 8.00 10.18 2.06
CA VAL A 24 6.87 10.94 2.58
C VAL A 24 6.40 10.34 3.90
N PRO A 25 6.23 11.14 4.97
CA PRO A 25 5.56 10.72 6.19
C PRO A 25 4.11 10.38 5.91
N GLN A 26 3.69 9.18 6.31
CA GLN A 26 2.31 8.72 6.12
C GLN A 26 1.58 8.60 7.46
N VAL A 27 0.31 8.98 7.44
CA VAL A 27 -0.63 8.90 8.56
C VAL A 27 -1.87 8.17 8.09
N PHE A 28 -2.33 7.20 8.86
CA PHE A 28 -3.55 6.45 8.59
C PHE A 28 -4.40 6.35 9.85
N GLY A 29 -5.70 6.68 9.76
CA GLY A 29 -6.59 6.67 10.93
C GLY A 29 -6.16 7.59 12.08
N GLY A 30 -5.32 8.60 11.83
CA GLY A 30 -4.72 9.46 12.85
C GLY A 30 -3.41 8.94 13.44
N THR A 31 -2.97 7.75 13.06
CA THR A 31 -1.72 7.12 13.50
C THR A 31 -0.61 7.31 12.47
N THR A 32 0.54 7.80 12.90
CA THR A 32 1.74 7.86 12.06
C THR A 32 2.31 6.47 11.85
N ILE A 33 2.41 6.04 10.59
CA ILE A 33 2.85 4.68 10.22
C ILE A 33 4.31 4.62 9.73
N GLY A 34 4.96 5.77 9.64
CA GLY A 34 6.34 5.90 9.18
C GLY A 34 6.48 6.66 7.87
N ASN A 35 7.68 6.59 7.27
CA ASN A 35 8.01 7.28 6.03
C ASN A 35 8.23 6.26 4.92
N PHE A 36 7.58 6.49 3.77
CA PHE A 36 7.62 5.56 2.65
C PHE A 36 7.86 6.26 1.32
N CYS A 37 8.57 5.58 0.42
CA CYS A 37 8.73 6.04 -0.95
C CYS A 37 7.36 6.11 -1.62
N THR A 38 6.97 7.32 -2.01
CA THR A 38 5.63 7.63 -2.52
C THR A 38 5.76 8.42 -3.82
N GLN A 39 5.03 8.01 -4.85
CA GLN A 39 5.08 8.64 -6.16
C GLN A 39 4.38 10.01 -6.14
N THR A 40 5.03 11.03 -6.70
CA THR A 40 4.38 12.33 -6.96
C THR A 40 3.47 12.25 -8.17
N LYS A 41 2.35 12.95 -8.11
CA LYS A 41 1.44 13.14 -9.24
C LYS A 41 2.14 13.91 -10.36
N GLU A 42 3.08 14.79 -10.01
CA GLU A 42 3.83 15.60 -10.97
C GLU A 42 4.99 14.85 -11.64
N ALA A 43 5.27 13.60 -11.23
CA ALA A 43 6.31 12.78 -11.85
C ALA A 43 6.01 12.54 -13.33
N ARG A 44 6.91 13.02 -14.21
CA ARG A 44 6.86 12.82 -15.67
C ARG A 44 7.56 11.54 -16.14
N VAL A 45 8.07 10.72 -15.22
CA VAL A 45 8.80 9.47 -15.51
C VAL A 45 8.07 8.34 -14.80
N GLY A 46 7.41 7.47 -15.58
CA GLY A 46 6.42 6.49 -15.12
C GLY A 46 5.14 6.60 -15.94
N ALA A 47 4.19 5.67 -15.79
CA ALA A 47 2.89 5.80 -16.45
C ALA A 47 2.25 7.12 -15.99
N GLU A 48 1.70 7.85 -16.97
CA GLU A 48 1.44 9.29 -16.96
C GLU A 48 1.00 9.81 -15.60
N GLY A 49 1.59 10.92 -15.11
CA GLY A 49 1.44 11.51 -13.77
C GLY A 49 0.00 11.82 -13.32
N ASN A 50 -0.78 10.76 -13.16
CA ASN A 50 -2.14 10.74 -12.72
C ASN A 50 -2.22 9.65 -11.66
N CYS A 51 -2.84 9.94 -10.52
CA CYS A 51 -3.14 8.93 -9.52
C CYS A 51 -4.34 8.10 -10.01
N SER A 52 -4.25 7.53 -11.21
CA SER A 52 -5.33 6.81 -11.87
C SER A 52 -5.08 5.31 -11.85
N ALA A 53 -6.18 4.55 -11.90
CA ALA A 53 -6.18 3.10 -12.03
C ALA A 53 -5.46 2.58 -13.30
N GLU A 54 -5.15 3.46 -14.27
CA GLU A 54 -4.43 3.11 -15.48
C GLU A 54 -2.92 3.39 -15.38
N GLY A 55 -2.51 4.44 -14.63
CA GLY A 55 -1.12 4.93 -14.60
C GLY A 55 -0.38 4.88 -13.26
N ALA A 56 -1.06 5.06 -12.13
CA ALA A 56 -0.42 5.04 -10.82
C ALA A 56 -0.66 3.74 -10.06
N PRO A 57 0.25 3.37 -9.16
CA PRO A 57 0.03 2.24 -8.28
C PRO A 57 -1.11 2.48 -7.29
N PHE A 58 -1.47 3.74 -6.99
CA PHE A 58 -2.54 4.09 -6.05
C PHE A 58 -3.52 5.12 -6.63
N ALA A 59 -4.82 4.95 -6.32
CA ALA A 59 -5.91 5.72 -6.90
C ALA A 59 -6.27 7.01 -6.14
N ASP A 60 -5.88 7.15 -4.86
CA ASP A 60 -6.10 8.38 -4.08
C ASP A 60 -4.89 9.33 -4.17
N ASN A 61 -5.08 10.60 -3.81
CA ASN A 61 -4.01 11.58 -3.78
C ASN A 61 -4.17 12.65 -2.71
N LYS A 62 -3.05 13.04 -2.09
CA LYS A 62 -3.01 14.04 -1.03
C LYS A 62 -1.85 15.01 -1.23
N GLU A 63 -2.05 16.26 -0.83
CA GLU A 63 -0.94 17.20 -0.71
C GLU A 63 -0.17 16.88 0.57
N LEU A 64 1.12 16.56 0.42
CA LEU A 64 2.00 16.15 1.52
C LEU A 64 3.37 16.81 1.32
N THR A 65 4.15 16.82 2.40
CA THR A 65 5.54 17.32 2.38
C THR A 65 6.49 16.15 2.62
N SER A 66 7.48 15.98 1.74
CA SER A 66 8.53 14.96 1.90
C SER A 66 9.46 15.27 3.07
N VAL A 67 10.25 14.29 3.49
CA VAL A 67 11.29 14.49 4.52
C VAL A 67 12.33 15.54 4.08
N GLY A 68 12.58 15.67 2.77
CA GLY A 68 13.42 16.73 2.19
C GLY A 68 12.76 18.10 2.06
N GLY A 69 11.50 18.27 2.51
CA GLY A 69 10.79 19.54 2.49
C GLY A 69 10.06 19.85 1.18
N VAL A 70 9.94 18.89 0.26
CA VAL A 70 9.23 19.09 -1.01
C VAL A 70 7.74 18.90 -0.79
N THR A 71 6.96 19.96 -1.00
CA THR A 71 5.49 19.90 -0.95
C THR A 71 4.94 19.69 -2.35
N ALA A 72 4.17 18.63 -2.54
CA ALA A 72 3.61 18.22 -3.82
C ALA A 72 2.35 17.36 -3.60
N ARG A 73 1.67 16.98 -4.69
CA ARG A 73 0.55 16.04 -4.60
C ARG A 73 1.07 14.63 -4.82
N PHE A 74 0.84 13.74 -3.88
CA PHE A 74 1.32 12.36 -3.91
C PHE A 74 0.19 11.39 -4.17
N CYS A 75 0.44 10.34 -4.93
CA CYS A 75 -0.49 9.22 -5.07
C CYS A 75 -0.38 8.34 -3.83
N VAL A 76 -1.49 8.10 -3.13
CA VAL A 76 -1.53 7.41 -1.84
C VAL A 76 -2.59 6.32 -1.84
N LEU A 77 -2.41 5.32 -0.97
CA LEU A 77 -3.40 4.29 -0.71
C LEU A 77 -4.63 4.90 -0.02
N ALA A 78 -5.83 4.55 -0.48
CA ALA A 78 -7.09 5.08 0.05
C ALA A 78 -7.54 4.34 1.32
N THR A 79 -7.48 3.01 1.28
CA THR A 79 -8.11 2.11 2.27
C THR A 79 -7.12 1.36 3.15
N THR A 80 -5.82 1.50 2.91
CA THR A 80 -4.79 0.71 3.57
C THR A 80 -3.45 1.46 3.67
N THR A 81 -2.44 0.84 4.27
CA THR A 81 -1.09 1.41 4.45
C THR A 81 -0.04 0.71 3.60
N CYS A 82 1.13 1.34 3.46
CA CYS A 82 2.27 0.72 2.79
C CYS A 82 2.72 -0.62 3.39
N PRO A 83 2.74 -0.81 4.72
CA PRO A 83 2.93 -2.12 5.34
C PRO A 83 1.94 -3.19 4.85
N ALA A 84 0.63 -2.94 4.89
CA ALA A 84 -0.37 -3.92 4.46
C ALA A 84 -0.30 -4.20 2.95
N TYR A 85 -0.12 -3.15 2.15
CA TYR A 85 0.15 -3.28 0.72
C TYR A 85 1.39 -4.15 0.44
N SER A 86 2.45 -3.98 1.22
CA SER A 86 3.68 -4.77 1.08
C SER A 86 3.51 -6.22 1.53
N HIS A 87 2.72 -6.44 2.59
CA HIS A 87 2.39 -7.76 3.14
C HIS A 87 1.44 -8.54 2.24
N HIS A 88 0.77 -7.92 1.27
CA HIS A 88 -0.16 -8.63 0.40
C HIS A 88 0.48 -9.89 -0.23
N ARG A 89 -0.23 -11.02 -0.21
CA ARG A 89 0.22 -12.39 -0.60
C ARG A 89 1.30 -13.02 0.30
N GLN A 90 1.74 -12.35 1.36
CA GLN A 90 2.66 -12.94 2.33
C GLN A 90 1.90 -13.75 3.38
N GLN A 91 2.59 -14.69 4.03
CA GLN A 91 2.06 -15.53 5.10
C GLN A 91 2.93 -15.37 6.36
N PRO A 92 2.87 -14.22 7.05
CA PRO A 92 3.65 -14.01 8.26
C PRO A 92 3.18 -14.90 9.41
N GLU A 93 4.01 -15.00 10.46
CA GLU A 93 3.62 -15.61 11.72
C GLU A 93 2.38 -14.89 12.30
N GLY A 94 1.38 -15.64 12.75
CA GLY A 94 0.06 -15.11 13.15
C GLY A 94 -0.99 -15.06 12.03
N CYS A 95 -0.57 -15.17 10.76
CA CYS A 95 -1.44 -15.33 9.59
C CYS A 95 -1.17 -16.64 8.85
N ASN A 96 -1.12 -17.76 9.57
CA ASN A 96 -0.69 -19.05 9.02
C ASN A 96 -1.55 -20.27 9.42
N ALA A 97 -2.57 -20.11 10.27
CA ALA A 97 -3.48 -21.18 10.68
C ALA A 97 -4.85 -20.60 11.06
N ALA A 98 -5.91 -21.41 11.21
CA ALA A 98 -7.30 -20.94 11.37
C ALA A 98 -7.61 -20.00 12.57
N SER A 99 -6.74 -19.92 13.59
CA SER A 99 -6.92 -19.07 14.79
C SER A 99 -6.50 -17.60 14.56
N GLN A 100 -6.83 -17.04 13.41
CA GLN A 100 -6.14 -15.87 12.83
C GLN A 100 -6.41 -14.55 13.51
N LEU A 101 -5.40 -13.67 13.45
CA LEU A 101 -5.52 -12.29 13.85
C LEU A 101 -5.12 -11.40 12.67
N ASP A 102 -6.05 -10.56 12.24
CA ASP A 102 -5.81 -9.52 11.22
C ASP A 102 -4.60 -8.63 11.60
N SER A 103 -4.30 -8.49 12.89
CA SER A 103 -3.14 -7.75 13.41
C SER A 103 -1.77 -8.26 12.95
N ALA A 104 -1.67 -9.49 12.42
CA ALA A 104 -0.45 -10.00 11.80
C ALA A 104 -0.20 -9.42 10.40
N CYS A 105 -1.22 -8.79 9.81
CA CYS A 105 -1.20 -8.20 8.48
C CYS A 105 -1.29 -6.67 8.60
N GLY A 106 -0.39 -5.95 7.94
CA GLY A 106 -0.42 -4.49 7.92
C GLY A 106 0.45 -3.80 8.96
N ALA A 107 0.08 -2.56 9.24
CA ALA A 107 0.78 -1.72 10.19
C ALA A 107 0.33 -2.05 11.63
N PRO A 108 1.26 -2.14 12.60
CA PRO A 108 0.93 -2.40 13.99
C PRO A 108 -0.09 -1.38 14.53
N GLU A 109 -1.11 -1.87 15.24
CA GLU A 109 -2.16 -1.06 15.90
C GLU A 109 -3.08 -0.26 14.98
N VAL A 110 -2.94 -0.40 13.65
CA VAL A 110 -3.77 0.31 12.66
C VAL A 110 -4.92 -0.54 12.12
N ASN A 111 -4.81 -1.87 12.20
CA ASN A 111 -5.81 -2.84 11.71
C ASN A 111 -6.20 -2.60 10.23
N ASP A 112 -5.21 -2.32 9.38
CA ASP A 112 -5.41 -2.02 7.95
C ASP A 112 -5.07 -3.20 7.02
N GLY A 113 -4.50 -4.26 7.57
CA GLY A 113 -4.30 -5.54 6.90
C GLY A 113 -5.26 -6.60 7.43
N LEU A 114 -5.53 -7.59 6.58
CA LEU A 114 -6.48 -8.65 6.80
C LEU A 114 -5.80 -10.00 6.54
N CYS A 115 -6.00 -10.97 7.42
CA CYS A 115 -5.54 -12.33 7.19
C CYS A 115 -6.69 -13.16 6.61
N ARG A 116 -6.53 -13.67 5.38
CA ARG A 116 -7.59 -14.41 4.69
C ARG A 116 -7.11 -15.78 4.24
N GLN A 117 -8.02 -16.74 4.27
CA GLN A 117 -7.81 -18.05 3.68
C GLN A 117 -7.99 -17.93 2.17
N LYS A 118 -7.15 -18.62 1.41
CA LYS A 118 -7.35 -18.75 -0.03
C LYS A 118 -8.49 -19.74 -0.29
N ASP A 119 -9.43 -19.37 -1.14
CA ASP A 119 -10.63 -20.17 -1.40
C ASP A 119 -10.28 -21.59 -1.84
N GLY A 120 -10.87 -22.58 -1.15
CA GLY A 120 -10.64 -23.99 -1.42
C GLY A 120 -9.27 -24.54 -1.00
N GLU A 121 -8.43 -23.74 -0.33
CA GLU A 121 -7.10 -24.14 0.14
C GLU A 121 -6.98 -24.01 1.66
N THR A 122 -5.97 -24.65 2.26
CA THR A 122 -5.60 -24.43 3.68
C THR A 122 -4.56 -23.34 3.85
N THR A 123 -4.19 -22.65 2.77
CA THR A 123 -3.20 -21.58 2.75
C THR A 123 -3.85 -20.27 3.17
N PHE A 124 -3.12 -19.48 3.94
CA PHE A 124 -3.54 -18.16 4.36
C PHE A 124 -2.58 -17.10 3.84
N PHE A 125 -3.09 -15.90 3.64
CA PHE A 125 -2.32 -14.79 3.12
C PHE A 125 -2.81 -13.48 3.72
N CYS A 126 -1.89 -12.53 3.85
CA CYS A 126 -2.25 -11.16 4.12
C CYS A 126 -2.82 -10.50 2.87
N THR A 127 -3.87 -9.73 3.07
CA THR A 127 -4.47 -8.81 2.12
C THR A 127 -4.89 -7.55 2.86
N TYR A 128 -5.67 -6.68 2.24
CA TYR A 128 -6.14 -5.43 2.82
C TYR A 128 -7.51 -5.07 2.29
N ALA A 129 -8.19 -4.18 3.01
CA ALA A 129 -9.56 -3.77 2.68
C ALA A 129 -9.62 -2.98 1.36
N CYS A 130 -10.70 -3.14 0.62
CA CYS A 130 -10.96 -2.41 -0.62
C CYS A 130 -12.40 -1.91 -0.66
N LEU A 131 -12.63 -0.82 -1.41
CA LEU A 131 -13.96 -0.30 -1.76
C LEU A 131 -14.32 -0.64 -3.21
N SER A 132 -13.32 -0.79 -4.07
CA SER A 132 -13.47 -1.18 -5.47
C SER A 132 -12.19 -1.83 -5.98
N ASP A 133 -12.24 -2.39 -7.19
CA ASP A 133 -11.05 -2.89 -7.88
C ASP A 133 -9.94 -1.82 -7.95
N ALA A 134 -10.26 -0.54 -8.03
CA ALA A 134 -9.24 0.52 -8.08
C ALA A 134 -8.28 0.54 -6.87
N ASP A 135 -8.69 -0.01 -5.72
CA ASP A 135 -7.84 -0.14 -4.52
C ASP A 135 -6.92 -1.37 -4.59
N CYS A 136 -7.26 -2.34 -5.44
CA CYS A 136 -6.60 -3.63 -5.56
C CYS A 136 -5.55 -3.67 -6.67
N ARG A 137 -4.75 -2.61 -6.79
CA ARG A 137 -3.65 -2.54 -7.76
C ARG A 137 -2.31 -2.79 -7.11
N ILE A 138 -1.74 -3.96 -7.35
CA ILE A 138 -0.53 -4.43 -6.66
C ILE A 138 0.59 -4.63 -7.64
N ARG A 139 1.63 -3.80 -7.50
CA ARG A 139 2.87 -3.86 -8.30
C ARG A 139 2.59 -3.85 -9.81
N GLY A 140 1.58 -3.08 -10.23
CA GLY A 140 1.15 -2.96 -11.64
C GLY A 140 0.10 -3.98 -12.06
N THR A 141 -0.23 -4.97 -11.23
CA THR A 141 -1.29 -5.96 -11.50
C THR A 141 -2.60 -5.50 -10.88
N GLN A 142 -3.65 -5.45 -11.69
CA GLN A 142 -5.02 -5.24 -11.23
C GLN A 142 -5.57 -6.55 -10.66
N LEU A 143 -6.08 -6.52 -9.43
CA LEU A 143 -6.82 -7.60 -8.78
C LEU A 143 -8.28 -7.21 -8.57
N THR A 144 -9.10 -8.18 -8.20
CA THR A 144 -10.53 -7.95 -7.91
C THR A 144 -10.72 -7.68 -6.42
N CYS A 145 -11.53 -6.68 -6.11
CA CYS A 145 -12.06 -6.46 -4.78
C CYS A 145 -13.19 -7.48 -4.54
N ASN A 146 -12.97 -8.42 -3.63
CA ASN A 146 -14.02 -9.35 -3.21
C ASN A 146 -14.95 -8.62 -2.25
N ASP A 147 -16.02 -8.05 -2.79
CA ASP A 147 -17.07 -7.33 -2.07
C ASP A 147 -18.23 -8.22 -1.59
N SER A 148 -18.14 -9.53 -1.84
CA SER A 148 -19.14 -10.52 -1.39
C SER A 148 -19.02 -10.90 0.09
N VAL A 149 -18.01 -10.37 0.77
CA VAL A 149 -17.65 -10.66 2.16
C VAL A 149 -17.34 -9.38 2.91
N GLU A 150 -17.49 -9.38 4.24
CA GLU A 150 -17.21 -8.23 5.09
C GLU A 150 -16.09 -8.54 6.11
N PRO A 151 -15.02 -7.72 6.18
CA PRO A 151 -14.72 -6.61 5.27
C PRO A 151 -14.31 -7.10 3.86
N ALA A 152 -14.69 -6.34 2.84
CA ALA A 152 -14.28 -6.56 1.45
C ALA A 152 -12.75 -6.44 1.33
N TYR A 153 -12.13 -7.29 0.51
CA TYR A 153 -10.66 -7.34 0.42
C TYR A 153 -10.14 -7.65 -0.99
N CYS A 154 -8.88 -7.31 -1.24
CA CYS A 154 -8.22 -7.61 -2.52
C CYS A 154 -7.91 -9.11 -2.64
N ALA A 155 -8.65 -9.81 -3.51
CA ALA A 155 -8.49 -11.25 -3.72
C ALA A 155 -7.27 -11.56 -4.61
N ILE A 156 -6.73 -12.77 -4.46
CA ILE A 156 -5.48 -13.19 -5.13
C ILE A 156 -5.68 -14.11 -6.31
#